data_AF-A0AAE1U9F9-F1
#
_entry.id   AF-A0AAE1U9F9-F1
#
_cell.length_a   1.000
_cell.length_b   1.000
_cell.length_c   1.000
_cell.angle_alpha   90.00
_cell.angle_beta   90.00
_cell.angle_gamma   90.00
#
_symmetry.space_group_name_H-M   'P 1'
#
loop_
_entity.id
_entity.type
_entity.pdbx_description
1 polymer ?
#
loop_
_entity_poly.entity_id
_entity_poly.type
_entity_poly.pdbx_seq_one_letter_code
_entity_poly.pdbx_strand_id
1 'polypeptide(L)'
;MVGTTTNIGERARIIALREEGVQINEIAARVGHHRATVLRILAASRCIGNNQIPLPKPRLGKRKKTPERTDTLIKRCVIKNPFITSVEIKKEYPELLRNVSERTIRDRLHRDLKLRAHRAARKPYLTKSMKSKRLNFCRRYKDWTPDQWKKVEFAPDTTDVPQEDPETLRWSTLISDPIKGPHSLFTSSSFGTTGHSLEGSKAPPPPWTT
;
A
#
# COMPACT_ATOMS: atom_id res chain seq x y z
N MET A 1 -16.54 -28.98 -36.54
CA MET A 1 -15.08 -29.16 -36.54
C MET A 1 -14.49 -28.38 -35.37
N VAL A 2 -13.97 -29.06 -34.36
CA VAL A 2 -13.24 -28.43 -33.25
C VAL A 2 -11.92 -27.91 -33.82
N GLY A 3 -11.60 -26.63 -33.62
CA GLY A 3 -10.33 -26.07 -34.06
C GLY A 3 -9.18 -26.69 -33.27
N THR A 4 -8.51 -27.70 -33.84
CA THR A 4 -7.34 -28.34 -33.24
C THR A 4 -6.18 -27.34 -33.23
N THR A 5 -5.73 -26.96 -32.04
CA THR A 5 -4.56 -26.09 -31.88
C THR A 5 -3.30 -26.95 -31.94
N THR A 6 -2.42 -26.70 -32.90
CA THR A 6 -1.14 -27.42 -33.01
C THR A 6 -0.29 -27.23 -31.75
N ASN A 7 0.03 -28.34 -31.08
CA ASN A 7 0.94 -28.36 -29.94
C ASN A 7 2.40 -28.20 -30.42
N ILE A 8 3.31 -27.81 -29.52
CA ILE A 8 4.73 -27.63 -29.81
C ILE A 8 5.39 -28.91 -30.32
N GLY A 9 5.02 -30.08 -29.77
CA GLY A 9 5.52 -31.38 -30.22
C GLY A 9 5.03 -31.77 -31.62
N GLU A 10 3.82 -31.34 -32.01
CA GLU A 10 3.31 -31.56 -33.37
C GLU A 10 4.03 -30.67 -34.37
N ARG A 11 4.35 -29.43 -33.98
CA ARG A 11 5.15 -28.50 -34.80
C ARG A 11 6.56 -29.03 -35.01
N ALA A 12 7.17 -29.61 -33.98
CA ALA A 12 8.47 -30.27 -34.09
C ALA A 12 8.42 -31.46 -35.06
N ARG A 13 7.40 -32.32 -34.95
CA ARG A 13 7.20 -33.44 -35.89
C ARG A 13 7.05 -32.96 -37.34
N ILE A 14 6.30 -31.89 -37.58
CA ILE A 14 6.15 -31.30 -38.93
C ILE A 14 7.49 -30.84 -39.51
N ILE A 15 8.35 -30.24 -38.69
CA ILE A 15 9.67 -29.76 -39.13
C ILE A 15 10.61 -30.93 -39.41
N ALA A 16 10.70 -31.91 -38.49
CA ALA A 16 11.53 -33.10 -38.68
C ALA A 16 11.15 -33.87 -39.95
N LEU A 17 9.85 -34.13 -40.18
CA LEU A 17 9.37 -34.78 -41.40
C LEU A 17 9.68 -33.97 -42.66
N ARG A 18 9.76 -32.64 -42.55
CA ARG A 18 10.12 -31.79 -43.68
C ARG A 18 11.63 -31.82 -43.96
N GLU A 19 12.46 -31.94 -42.93
CA GLU A 19 13.90 -32.12 -43.06
C GLU A 19 14.24 -33.48 -43.70
N GLU A 20 13.46 -34.51 -43.39
CA GLU A 20 13.52 -35.83 -44.04
C GLU A 20 13.06 -35.84 -45.51
N GLY A 21 12.54 -34.71 -46.03
CA GLY A 21 12.11 -34.58 -47.43
C GLY A 21 10.70 -35.10 -47.74
N VAL A 22 9.88 -35.40 -46.73
CA VAL A 22 8.51 -35.89 -46.92
C VAL A 22 7.62 -34.82 -47.58
N GLN A 23 6.71 -35.26 -48.46
CA GLN A 23 5.78 -34.35 -49.12
C GLN A 23 4.75 -33.76 -48.16
N ILE A 24 4.35 -32.50 -48.39
CA ILE A 24 3.48 -31.73 -47.47
C ILE A 24 2.12 -32.40 -47.23
N ASN A 25 1.53 -32.99 -48.27
CA ASN A 25 0.23 -33.66 -48.15
C ASN A 25 0.30 -34.91 -47.27
N GLU A 26 1.42 -35.63 -47.36
CA GLU A 26 1.67 -36.79 -46.51
C GLU A 26 1.96 -36.38 -45.06
N ILE A 27 2.71 -35.29 -44.84
CA ILE A 27 2.89 -34.69 -43.51
C ILE A 27 1.53 -34.31 -42.90
N ALA A 28 0.65 -33.67 -43.69
CA ALA A 28 -0.69 -33.30 -43.26
C ALA A 28 -1.53 -34.53 -42.85
N ALA A 29 -1.47 -35.62 -43.62
CA ALA A 29 -2.14 -36.87 -43.30
C ALA A 29 -1.58 -37.54 -42.03
N ARG A 30 -0.25 -37.60 -41.89
CA ARG A 30 0.44 -38.22 -40.73
C ARG A 30 0.18 -37.48 -39.42
N VAL A 31 0.20 -36.15 -39.45
CA VAL A 31 0.02 -35.31 -38.24
C VAL A 31 -1.46 -34.99 -37.98
N GLY A 32 -2.35 -35.20 -38.97
CA GLY A 32 -3.79 -34.97 -38.83
C GLY A 32 -4.18 -33.49 -38.87
N HIS A 33 -3.40 -32.64 -39.55
CA HIS A 33 -3.66 -31.21 -39.69
C HIS A 33 -3.88 -30.80 -41.15
N HIS A 34 -4.70 -29.78 -41.38
CA HIS A 34 -4.93 -29.26 -42.73
C HIS A 34 -3.62 -28.78 -43.38
N ARG A 35 -3.46 -29.02 -44.69
CA ARG A 35 -2.29 -28.62 -45.50
C ARG A 35 -1.85 -27.17 -45.25
N ALA A 36 -2.80 -26.24 -45.13
CA ALA A 36 -2.51 -24.82 -44.87
C ALA A 36 -1.85 -24.58 -43.51
N THR A 37 -2.18 -25.38 -42.48
CA THR A 37 -1.56 -25.29 -41.15
C THR A 37 -0.11 -25.75 -41.20
N VAL A 38 0.16 -26.88 -41.88
CA VAL A 38 1.52 -27.38 -42.11
C VAL A 38 2.37 -26.33 -42.82
N LEU A 39 1.87 -25.76 -43.93
CA LEU A 39 2.56 -24.70 -44.67
C LEU A 39 2.87 -23.47 -43.82
N ARG A 40 1.91 -23.01 -43.00
CA ARG A 40 2.07 -21.87 -42.10
C ARG A 40 3.13 -22.13 -41.02
N ILE A 41 3.22 -23.34 -40.49
CA ILE A 41 4.25 -23.74 -39.52
C ILE A 41 5.63 -23.75 -40.19
N LEU A 42 5.75 -24.36 -41.37
CA LEU A 42 7.01 -24.39 -42.13
C LEU A 42 7.46 -23.00 -42.59
N ALA A 43 6.53 -22.10 -42.92
CA ALA A 43 6.84 -20.72 -43.22
C ALA A 43 7.35 -19.98 -41.96
N ALA A 44 6.67 -20.15 -40.82
CA ALA A 44 7.09 -19.55 -39.56
C ALA A 44 8.48 -20.05 -39.11
N SER A 45 8.76 -21.35 -39.25
CA SER A 45 10.07 -21.96 -39.01
C SER A 45 11.18 -21.32 -39.85
N ARG A 46 10.91 -21.14 -41.15
CA ARG A 46 11.85 -20.48 -42.07
C ARG A 46 12.12 -19.02 -41.70
N CYS A 47 11.11 -18.27 -41.23
CA CYS A 47 11.29 -16.89 -40.81
C CYS A 47 12.10 -16.74 -39.51
N ILE A 48 12.09 -17.72 -38.61
CA ILE A 48 12.87 -17.70 -37.36
C ILE A 48 14.35 -18.02 -37.66
N GLY A 49 14.61 -18.88 -38.65
CA GLY A 49 15.95 -19.36 -38.99
C GLY A 49 16.28 -20.71 -38.34
N ASN A 50 17.21 -21.45 -38.94
CA ASN A 50 17.73 -22.75 -38.46
C ASN A 50 16.66 -23.81 -38.17
N ASN A 51 15.55 -23.83 -38.92
CA ASN A 51 14.43 -24.76 -38.72
C ASN A 51 13.92 -24.86 -37.27
N GLN A 52 13.98 -23.75 -36.52
CA GLN A 52 13.51 -23.75 -35.14
C GLN A 52 12.00 -23.93 -35.05
N ILE A 53 11.57 -24.57 -33.96
CA ILE A 53 10.16 -24.84 -33.68
C ILE A 53 9.43 -23.52 -33.39
N PRO A 54 8.48 -23.09 -34.24
CA PRO A 54 7.78 -21.83 -34.05
C PRO A 54 6.83 -21.93 -32.86
N LEU A 55 7.04 -21.08 -31.86
CA LEU A 55 6.14 -20.98 -30.70
C LEU A 55 4.76 -20.43 -31.12
N PRO A 56 3.67 -20.88 -30.47
CA PRO A 56 2.39 -20.21 -30.59
C PRO A 56 2.54 -18.74 -30.20
N LYS A 57 2.08 -17.82 -31.06
CA LYS A 57 2.09 -16.40 -30.72
C LYS A 57 1.22 -16.20 -29.46
N PRO A 58 1.72 -15.48 -28.43
CA PRO A 58 0.91 -15.20 -27.26
C PRO A 58 -0.36 -14.47 -27.70
N ARG A 59 -1.50 -14.89 -27.16
CA ARG A 59 -2.75 -14.19 -27.41
C ARG A 59 -2.67 -12.83 -26.74
N LEU A 60 -2.77 -11.77 -27.54
CA LEU A 60 -2.91 -10.43 -26.98
C LEU A 60 -4.27 -10.35 -26.30
N GLY A 61 -4.26 -10.08 -24.99
CA GLY A 61 -5.48 -9.84 -24.24
C GLY A 61 -6.20 -8.57 -24.70
N LYS A 62 -7.38 -8.32 -24.12
CA LYS A 62 -8.12 -7.09 -24.37
C LYS A 62 -7.28 -5.86 -24.01
N ARG A 63 -7.38 -4.81 -24.83
CA ARG A 63 -6.74 -3.53 -24.53
C ARG A 63 -7.22 -2.98 -23.19
N LYS A 64 -6.29 -2.34 -22.47
CA LYS A 64 -6.53 -1.70 -21.17
C LYS A 64 -7.49 -0.51 -21.35
N LYS A 65 -8.44 -0.35 -20.42
CA LYS A 65 -9.36 0.81 -20.40
C LYS A 65 -8.65 2.11 -20.00
N THR A 66 -7.58 2.02 -19.19
CA THR A 66 -6.78 3.16 -18.79
C THR A 66 -5.53 3.25 -19.67
N PRO A 67 -5.26 4.40 -20.30
CA PRO A 67 -3.98 4.65 -20.94
C PRO A 67 -2.91 4.98 -19.87
N GLU A 68 -1.64 4.88 -20.26
CA GLU A 68 -0.49 5.12 -19.37
C GLU A 68 -0.50 6.50 -18.71
N ARG A 69 -0.97 7.53 -19.42
CA ARG A 69 -1.13 8.88 -18.87
C ARG A 69 -2.09 8.91 -17.68
N THR A 70 -3.20 8.19 -17.75
CA THR A 70 -4.17 8.07 -16.66
C THR A 70 -3.57 7.27 -15.50
N ASP A 71 -2.86 6.19 -15.78
CA ASP A 71 -2.18 5.40 -14.74
C ASP A 71 -1.13 6.23 -14.00
N THR A 72 -0.40 7.10 -14.70
CA THR A 72 0.58 8.03 -14.12
C THR A 72 -0.08 9.10 -13.24
N LEU A 73 -1.27 9.55 -13.61
CA LEU A 73 -2.05 10.49 -12.80
C LEU A 73 -2.54 9.81 -11.52
N ILE A 74 -3.13 8.61 -11.62
CA ILE A 74 -3.55 7.80 -10.48
C ILE A 74 -2.38 7.59 -9.51
N LYS A 75 -1.19 7.27 -10.02
CA LYS A 75 0.04 7.13 -9.23
C LYS A 75 0.37 8.42 -8.46
N ARG A 76 0.29 9.58 -9.12
CA ARG A 76 0.58 10.89 -8.51
C ARG A 76 -0.40 11.21 -7.37
N CYS A 77 -1.69 10.93 -7.53
CA CYS A 77 -2.68 11.13 -6.47
C CYS A 77 -2.32 10.35 -5.20
N VAL A 78 -1.96 9.08 -5.35
CA VAL A 78 -1.59 8.21 -4.21
C VAL A 78 -0.26 8.62 -3.57
N ILE A 79 0.73 9.06 -4.35
CA ILE A 79 1.99 9.58 -3.78
C ILE A 79 1.74 10.86 -2.98
N LYS A 80 0.88 11.75 -3.48
CA LYS A 80 0.53 13.01 -2.81
C LYS A 80 -0.25 12.78 -1.51
N ASN A 81 -1.22 11.86 -1.54
CA ASN A 81 -2.00 11.46 -0.37
C ASN A 81 -2.10 9.92 -0.31
N PRO A 82 -1.25 9.26 0.50
CA PRO A 82 -1.25 7.80 0.61
C PRO A 82 -2.54 7.17 1.13
N PHE A 83 -3.43 7.96 1.74
CA PHE A 83 -4.69 7.50 2.31
C PHE A 83 -5.88 7.69 1.36
N ILE A 84 -5.66 8.24 0.17
CA ILE A 84 -6.73 8.49 -0.80
C ILE A 84 -7.37 7.17 -1.27
N THR A 85 -8.71 7.13 -1.30
CA THR A 85 -9.44 5.94 -1.72
C THR A 85 -9.61 5.88 -3.24
N SER A 86 -9.83 4.68 -3.78
CA SER A 86 -10.14 4.52 -5.22
C SER A 86 -11.40 5.26 -5.65
N VAL A 87 -12.34 5.46 -4.72
CA VAL A 87 -13.58 6.21 -4.92
C VAL A 87 -13.27 7.70 -5.06
N GLU A 88 -12.46 8.24 -4.16
CA GLU A 88 -12.01 9.63 -4.18
C GLU A 88 -11.22 9.96 -5.45
N ILE A 89 -10.28 9.09 -5.86
CA ILE A 89 -9.54 9.26 -7.12
C ILE A 89 -10.50 9.34 -8.30
N LYS A 90 -11.52 8.48 -8.34
CA LYS A 90 -12.52 8.50 -9.41
C LYS A 90 -13.34 9.79 -9.39
N LYS A 91 -13.70 10.27 -8.20
CA LYS A 91 -14.47 11.51 -8.00
C LYS A 91 -13.67 12.76 -8.38
N GLU A 92 -12.36 12.76 -8.17
CA GLU A 92 -11.47 13.87 -8.51
C GLU A 92 -11.30 14.02 -10.04
N TYR A 93 -11.39 12.91 -10.80
CA TYR A 93 -11.21 12.91 -12.25
C TYR A 93 -12.35 12.19 -13.00
N PRO A 94 -13.57 12.74 -12.99
CA PRO A 94 -14.75 12.08 -13.58
C PRO A 94 -14.61 11.92 -15.10
N GLU A 95 -14.01 12.86 -15.81
CA GLU A 95 -13.85 12.80 -17.28
C GLU A 95 -12.92 11.66 -17.72
N LEU A 96 -11.84 11.41 -16.98
CA LEU A 96 -10.86 10.39 -17.32
C LEU A 96 -11.25 8.99 -16.83
N LEU A 97 -12.03 8.92 -15.74
CA LEU A 97 -12.32 7.67 -15.03
C LEU A 97 -13.79 7.26 -15.08
N ARG A 98 -14.64 7.97 -15.84
CA ARG A 98 -16.08 7.69 -16.00
C ARG A 98 -16.37 6.21 -16.25
N ASN A 99 -15.69 5.65 -17.26
CA ASN A 99 -15.91 4.29 -17.77
C ASN A 99 -15.07 3.22 -17.04
N VAL A 100 -14.31 3.63 -16.02
CA VAL A 100 -13.42 2.79 -15.23
C VAL A 100 -14.10 2.49 -13.90
N SER A 101 -14.17 1.21 -13.53
CA SER A 101 -14.69 0.83 -12.22
C SER A 101 -13.65 1.10 -11.14
N GLU A 102 -14.09 1.39 -9.92
CA GLU A 102 -13.21 1.56 -8.76
C GLU A 102 -12.32 0.34 -8.51
N ARG A 103 -12.88 -0.86 -8.75
CA ARG A 103 -12.11 -2.11 -8.72
C ARG A 103 -10.95 -2.09 -9.71
N THR A 104 -11.19 -1.59 -10.92
CA THR A 104 -10.11 -1.44 -11.92
C THR A 104 -9.02 -0.51 -11.40
N ILE A 105 -9.38 0.65 -10.83
CA ILE A 105 -8.41 1.60 -10.25
C ILE A 105 -7.59 0.91 -9.14
N ARG A 106 -8.24 0.14 -8.25
CA ARG A 106 -7.56 -0.63 -7.21
C ARG A 106 -6.61 -1.69 -7.77
N ASP A 107 -7.05 -2.45 -8.77
CA ASP A 107 -6.23 -3.45 -9.45
C ASP A 107 -5.02 -2.80 -10.13
N ARG A 108 -5.16 -1.58 -10.69
CA ARG A 108 -4.05 -0.80 -11.26
C ARG A 108 -3.01 -0.47 -10.22
N LEU A 109 -3.45 0.11 -9.09
CA LEU A 109 -2.57 0.45 -7.99
C LEU A 109 -1.81 -0.79 -7.50
N HIS A 110 -2.51 -1.89 -7.29
CA HIS A 110 -1.93 -3.09 -6.69
C HIS A 110 -1.04 -3.92 -7.65
N ARG A 111 -1.51 -4.16 -8.88
CA ARG A 111 -0.85 -5.09 -9.83
C ARG A 111 0.16 -4.39 -10.72
N ASP A 112 -0.23 -3.27 -11.33
CA ASP A 112 0.60 -2.58 -12.33
C ASP A 112 1.60 -1.64 -11.63
N LEU A 113 1.14 -0.84 -10.67
CA LEU A 113 1.95 0.18 -10.00
C LEU A 113 2.66 -0.34 -8.73
N LYS A 114 2.33 -1.55 -8.27
CA LYS A 114 2.87 -2.18 -7.05
C LYS A 114 2.70 -1.32 -5.77
N LEU A 115 1.67 -0.48 -5.74
CA LEU A 115 1.30 0.34 -4.60
C LEU A 115 0.21 -0.38 -3.79
N ARG A 116 0.63 -1.05 -2.72
CA ARG A 116 -0.28 -1.71 -1.79
C ARG A 116 -0.67 -0.76 -0.67
N ALA A 117 -1.92 -0.84 -0.22
CA ALA A 117 -2.34 -0.15 0.98
C ALA A 117 -1.76 -0.85 2.20
N HIS A 118 -1.18 -0.08 3.12
CA HIS A 118 -0.65 -0.57 4.39
C HIS A 118 -1.27 0.22 5.54
N ARG A 119 -1.44 -0.43 6.70
CA ARG A 119 -1.81 0.28 7.93
C ARG A 119 -0.60 1.07 8.42
N ALA A 120 -0.79 2.36 8.71
CA ALA A 120 0.24 3.17 9.32
C ALA A 120 0.57 2.65 10.73
N ALA A 121 1.85 2.63 11.09
CA ALA A 121 2.27 2.23 12.43
C ALA A 121 1.73 3.20 13.49
N ARG A 122 1.21 2.67 14.59
CA ARG A 122 0.82 3.48 15.76
C ARG A 122 2.09 4.06 16.37
N LYS A 123 2.19 5.39 16.43
CA LYS A 123 3.34 6.11 16.99
C LYS A 123 2.84 7.11 18.03
N PRO A 124 3.55 7.31 19.16
CA PRO A 124 3.21 8.37 20.09
C PRO A 124 3.34 9.73 19.39
N TYR A 125 2.46 10.65 19.74
CA TYR A 125 2.55 12.01 19.25
C TYR A 125 3.80 12.69 19.82
N LEU A 126 4.65 13.26 18.96
CA LEU A 126 5.86 13.96 19.38
C LEU A 126 5.72 15.45 19.11
N THR A 127 5.76 16.25 20.17
CA THR A 127 5.82 17.71 20.07
C THR A 127 7.15 18.16 19.46
N LYS A 128 7.21 19.40 18.94
CA LYS A 128 8.44 19.97 18.37
C LYS A 128 9.60 19.97 19.37
N SER A 129 9.33 20.28 20.64
CA SER A 129 10.33 20.25 21.72
C SER A 129 10.85 18.83 21.96
N MET A 130 9.98 17.83 22.04
CA MET A 130 10.39 16.43 22.23
C MET A 130 11.27 15.94 21.07
N LYS A 131 10.92 16.26 19.82
CA LYS A 131 11.73 15.92 18.64
C LYS A 131 13.13 16.54 18.71
N SER A 132 13.23 17.81 19.12
CA SER A 132 14.51 18.50 19.28
C SER A 132 15.39 17.85 20.36
N LYS A 133 14.82 17.55 21.54
CA LYS A 133 15.54 16.86 22.62
C LYS A 133 16.05 15.49 22.19
N ARG A 134 15.20 14.69 21.54
CA ARG A 134 15.57 13.38 21.00
C ARG A 134 16.69 13.48 19.95
N LEU A 135 16.58 14.43 19.03
CA LEU A 135 17.60 14.64 18.00
C LEU A 135 18.94 15.08 18.60
N ASN A 136 18.93 15.99 19.57
CA ASN A 136 20.14 16.44 20.27
C ASN A 136 20.78 15.32 21.08
N PHE A 137 19.98 14.47 21.73
CA PHE A 137 20.46 13.26 22.40
C PHE A 137 21.18 12.33 21.40
N CYS A 138 20.53 12.01 20.27
CA CYS A 138 21.11 11.18 19.23
C CYS A 138 22.40 11.77 18.66
N ARG A 139 22.46 13.09 18.42
CA ARG A 139 23.67 13.76 17.93
C ARG A 139 24.81 13.73 18.93
N ARG A 140 24.52 13.97 20.21
CA ARG A 140 25.53 14.01 21.28
C ARG A 140 26.20 12.66 21.51
N TYR A 141 25.44 11.59 21.36
CA TYR A 141 25.88 10.22 21.67
C TYR A 141 26.02 9.33 20.44
N LYS A 142 26.05 9.92 19.22
CA LYS A 142 26.15 9.18 17.95
C LYS A 142 27.43 8.36 17.86
N ASP A 143 28.55 8.95 18.29
CA ASP A 143 29.89 8.40 18.12
C ASP A 143 30.39 7.70 19.41
N TRP A 144 29.48 7.38 20.33
CA TRP A 144 29.82 6.70 21.57
C TRP A 144 30.21 5.24 21.34
N THR A 145 31.28 4.82 22.00
CA THR A 145 31.77 3.44 21.94
C THR A 145 30.96 2.54 22.87
N PRO A 146 30.92 1.21 22.63
CA PRO A 146 30.22 0.26 23.51
C PRO A 146 30.66 0.36 24.97
N ASP A 147 31.94 0.63 25.24
CA ASP A 147 32.45 0.77 26.61
C ASP A 147 31.98 2.05 27.31
N GLN A 148 31.62 3.08 26.56
CA GLN A 148 30.97 4.28 27.11
C GLN A 148 29.50 3.99 27.43
N TRP A 149 28.79 3.21 26.60
CA TRP A 149 27.42 2.79 26.88
C TRP A 149 27.29 1.86 28.08
N LYS A 150 28.29 0.99 28.35
CA LYS A 150 28.34 0.12 29.54
C LYS A 150 28.31 0.90 30.86
N LYS A 151 28.68 2.18 30.85
CA LYS A 151 28.66 3.05 32.03
C LYS A 151 27.30 3.70 32.27
N VAL A 152 26.35 3.55 31.35
CA VAL A 152 25.00 4.13 31.46
C VAL A 152 24.05 3.07 31.98
N GLU A 153 23.51 3.32 33.17
CA GLU A 153 22.42 2.52 33.73
C GLU A 153 21.08 3.18 33.36
N PHE A 154 20.20 2.41 32.72
CA PHE A 154 18.84 2.85 32.44
C PHE A 154 17.91 2.29 33.52
N ALA A 155 17.33 3.17 34.33
CA ALA A 155 16.22 2.79 35.18
C ALA A 155 14.94 2.67 34.31
N PRO A 156 14.24 1.52 34.32
CA PRO A 156 12.92 1.45 33.70
C PRO A 156 11.94 2.21 34.58
N ASP A 157 11.37 3.30 34.07
CA ASP A 157 10.19 3.91 34.68
C ASP A 157 9.02 2.91 34.52
N THR A 158 8.68 2.20 35.59
CA THR A 158 7.56 1.24 35.63
C THR A 158 6.26 2.00 35.38
N THR A 159 5.67 1.83 34.20
CA THR A 159 4.25 2.11 34.02
C THR A 159 3.49 0.89 34.50
N ASP A 160 2.98 0.92 35.74
CA ASP A 160 1.91 0.04 36.16
C ASP A 160 0.72 0.28 35.21
N VAL A 161 0.53 -0.62 34.25
CA VAL A 161 -0.70 -0.73 33.50
C VAL A 161 -1.55 -1.72 34.32
N PRO A 162 -2.66 -1.31 34.95
CA PRO A 162 -3.58 -2.26 35.54
C PRO A 162 -4.00 -3.23 34.44
N GLN A 163 -3.84 -4.52 34.70
CA GLN A 163 -4.29 -5.58 33.81
C GLN A 163 -5.83 -5.52 33.76
N GLU A 164 -6.39 -4.85 32.75
CA GLU A 164 -7.83 -4.87 32.50
C GLU A 164 -8.22 -6.20 31.87
N ASP A 165 -9.02 -6.99 32.59
CA ASP A 165 -9.75 -8.14 32.04
C ASP A 165 -10.73 -7.67 30.95
N PRO A 166 -10.80 -8.35 29.79
CA PRO A 166 -11.55 -7.87 28.63
C PRO A 166 -13.08 -7.93 28.73
N GLU A 167 -13.66 -8.25 29.89
CA GLU A 167 -15.11 -8.57 30.01
C GLU A 167 -15.96 -7.63 30.86
N THR A 168 -15.44 -6.50 31.37
CA THR A 168 -16.25 -5.61 32.24
C THR A 168 -16.40 -4.19 31.70
N LEU A 169 -17.04 -4.06 30.54
CA LEU A 169 -17.67 -2.80 30.11
C LEU A 169 -19.07 -2.69 30.74
N ARG A 170 -19.16 -2.14 31.94
CA ARG A 170 -20.41 -1.56 32.47
C ARG A 170 -20.19 -0.12 32.89
N TRP A 171 -20.74 0.78 32.09
CA TRP A 171 -20.90 2.20 32.41
C TRP A 171 -21.85 2.35 33.60
N SER A 172 -21.40 2.96 34.70
CA SER A 172 -22.22 3.81 35.57
C SER A 172 -21.42 4.39 36.75
N THR A 173 -21.26 5.72 36.73
CA THR A 173 -21.33 6.65 37.87
C THR A 173 -20.60 6.33 39.18
N LEU A 174 -19.59 7.14 39.53
CA LEU A 174 -19.75 8.14 40.60
C LEU A 174 -18.59 9.15 40.56
N ILE A 175 -18.94 10.40 40.25
CA ILE A 175 -18.19 11.57 40.70
C ILE A 175 -18.48 11.69 42.19
N SER A 176 -17.45 11.53 43.03
CA SER A 176 -17.33 12.21 44.33
C SER A 176 -15.98 11.87 44.99
N ASP A 177 -15.14 12.91 44.98
CA ASP A 177 -14.33 13.38 46.09
C ASP A 177 -12.82 13.06 46.20
N PRO A 178 -12.03 14.12 46.53
CA PRO A 178 -10.58 14.09 46.65
C PRO A 178 -10.16 13.76 48.10
N ILE A 179 -9.17 12.89 48.26
CA ILE A 179 -8.56 12.65 49.57
C ILE A 179 -7.29 13.50 49.71
N LYS A 180 -7.34 14.39 50.71
CA LYS A 180 -6.25 15.23 51.21
C LYS A 180 -5.27 14.44 52.09
N GLY A 181 -3.99 14.81 51.98
CA GLY A 181 -3.04 14.97 53.10
C GLY A 181 -2.03 13.84 53.37
N PRO A 182 -0.92 14.08 54.12
CA PRO A 182 -0.63 15.28 54.93
C PRO A 182 0.73 15.98 54.68
N HIS A 183 0.71 17.30 54.86
CA HIS A 183 1.69 18.18 55.51
C HIS A 183 3.19 17.79 55.54
N SER A 184 4.01 18.61 54.85
CA SER A 184 5.27 19.07 55.45
C SER A 184 5.38 20.59 55.30
N LEU A 185 5.78 21.19 56.42
CA LEU A 185 5.86 22.61 56.69
C LEU A 185 7.05 23.21 55.94
N PHE A 186 6.86 24.30 55.19
CA PHE A 186 7.93 25.28 55.03
C PHE A 186 7.38 26.68 54.84
N THR A 187 8.16 27.63 55.33
CA THR A 187 7.79 28.91 55.92
C THR A 187 7.49 30.03 54.93
N SER A 188 6.63 30.93 55.41
CA SER A 188 6.39 32.33 55.03
C SER A 188 7.48 33.05 54.23
N SER A 189 7.06 33.76 53.19
CA SER A 189 7.49 35.16 52.97
C SER A 189 6.35 35.95 52.33
N SER A 190 5.99 37.03 53.01
CA SER A 190 4.99 38.05 52.67
C SER A 190 5.42 38.94 51.50
N PHE A 191 4.45 39.76 51.06
CA PHE A 191 4.43 40.88 50.10
C PHE A 191 3.63 40.51 48.85
N GLY A 192 2.56 41.18 48.44
CA GLY A 192 1.87 42.37 48.93
C GLY A 192 0.75 42.69 47.91
N THR A 193 -0.37 43.13 48.45
CA THR A 193 -1.61 43.69 47.88
C THR A 193 -1.55 44.31 46.47
N THR A 194 -2.57 44.07 45.62
CA THR A 194 -3.55 45.08 45.16
C THR A 194 -4.56 44.43 44.20
N GLY A 195 -5.86 44.61 44.46
CA GLY A 195 -6.96 44.08 43.66
C GLY A 195 -7.43 45.01 42.55
N HIS A 196 -8.32 44.50 41.69
CA HIS A 196 -9.38 45.28 41.07
C HIS A 196 -10.53 44.38 40.61
N SER A 197 -11.75 44.89 40.82
CA SER A 197 -13.05 44.24 40.64
C SER A 197 -13.45 43.93 39.20
N LEU A 198 -14.17 42.80 39.09
CA LEU A 198 -15.40 42.54 38.34
C LEU A 198 -15.85 43.56 37.27
N GLU A 199 -15.94 43.09 36.02
CA GLU A 199 -17.11 43.31 35.17
C GLU A 199 -17.38 42.03 34.37
N GLY A 200 -18.66 41.63 34.33
CA GLY A 200 -19.12 40.43 33.66
C GLY A 200 -20.14 40.74 32.56
N SER A 201 -20.37 39.70 31.75
CA SER A 201 -21.45 39.51 30.75
C SER A 201 -21.16 40.09 29.35
N LYS A 202 -21.41 39.41 28.22
CA LYS A 202 -21.94 38.07 27.92
C LYS A 202 -21.63 37.76 26.44
N ALA A 203 -21.02 36.62 26.11
CA ALA A 203 -20.90 36.16 24.72
C ALA A 203 -22.13 35.33 24.32
N PRO A 204 -22.61 35.41 23.06
CA PRO A 204 -23.80 34.67 22.61
C PRO A 204 -23.51 33.17 22.41
N PRO A 205 -24.52 32.29 22.59
CA PRO A 205 -24.35 30.84 22.42
C PRO A 205 -24.29 30.41 20.93
N PRO A 206 -23.59 29.30 20.61
CA PRO A 206 -23.46 28.78 19.26
C PRO A 206 -24.72 28.03 18.75
N PRO A 207 -24.92 27.96 17.44
CA PRO A 207 -26.17 27.50 16.82
C PRO A 207 -26.19 25.98 16.68
N TRP A 208 -26.82 25.30 17.62
CA TRP A 208 -27.53 24.04 17.39
C TRP A 208 -28.42 23.72 18.59
N THR A 209 -29.55 24.40 18.68
CA THR A 209 -30.70 23.90 19.42
C THR A 209 -31.93 24.21 18.59
N THR A 210 -32.59 23.12 18.19
CA THR A 210 -33.86 22.98 17.44
C THR A 210 -33.81 23.33 15.96
#